data_AF-A0A5A7S689-F1
#
_entry.id   AF-A0A5A7S689-F1
#
_cell.length_a   1.000
_cell.length_b   1.000
_cell.length_c   1.000
_cell.angle_alpha   90.00
_cell.angle_beta   90.00
_cell.angle_gamma   90.00
#
_symmetry.space_group_name_H-M   'P 1'
#
loop_
_entity.id
_entity.type
_entity.pdbx_description
1 polymer ?
#
loop_
_entity_poly.entity_id
_entity_poly.type
_entity_poly.pdbx_seq_one_letter_code
_entity_poly.pdbx_strand_id
1 'polypeptide(L)'
;MARDVRHEMAAGAARLLAQRGLAGTSFSTVLELTGAPRGSLYHHFPGGKDQMIHAAIELAGARAIGALEDMAGSSPVQVTERFLALWRTVLEMSKLSAGCAVLAVTVDTDSDDLLDATATIFRAWRQQLAALFEQGGIAGEPAGRFAALLIASTEGAVVFSRAERSMEPFELVATELGEQVRRLTR
;
A
#
# COMPACT_ATOMS: atom_id res chain seq x y z
N MET A 1 -9.78 14.57 -23.46
CA MET A 1 -8.49 14.17 -22.86
C MET A 1 -8.05 12.87 -23.51
N ALA A 2 -6.82 12.79 -24.01
CA ALA A 2 -6.28 11.51 -24.45
C ALA A 2 -6.14 10.59 -23.22
N ARG A 3 -6.52 9.33 -23.38
CA ARG A 3 -6.44 8.29 -22.36
C ARG A 3 -4.95 8.04 -22.03
N ASP A 4 -4.52 8.18 -20.78
CA ASP A 4 -3.18 7.77 -20.36
C ASP A 4 -3.17 6.26 -20.14
N VAL A 5 -3.04 5.52 -21.23
CA VAL A 5 -3.10 4.05 -21.24
C VAL A 5 -2.02 3.44 -20.35
N ARG A 6 -0.83 4.05 -20.26
CA ARG A 6 0.23 3.56 -19.36
C ARG A 6 -0.19 3.66 -17.90
N HIS A 7 -0.71 4.82 -17.50
CA HIS A 7 -1.18 5.02 -16.14
C HIS A 7 -2.32 4.06 -15.78
N GLU A 8 -3.29 3.88 -16.68
CA GLU A 8 -4.42 2.99 -16.44
C GLU A 8 -4.00 1.52 -16.35
N MET A 9 -3.07 1.08 -17.19
CA MET A 9 -2.50 -0.25 -17.09
C MET A 9 -1.74 -0.46 -15.77
N ALA A 10 -0.94 0.50 -15.34
CA ALA A 10 -0.25 0.45 -14.05
C ALA A 10 -1.25 0.41 -12.88
N ALA A 11 -2.32 1.22 -12.94
CA ALA A 11 -3.38 1.22 -11.92
C ALA A 11 -4.15 -0.11 -11.90
N GLY A 12 -4.45 -0.69 -13.07
CA GLY A 12 -5.07 -2.00 -13.19
C GLY A 12 -4.19 -3.11 -12.65
N ALA A 13 -2.89 -3.09 -12.97
CA ALA A 13 -1.91 -4.01 -12.42
C ALA A 13 -1.80 -3.89 -10.89
N ALA A 14 -1.77 -2.68 -10.34
CA ALA A 14 -1.76 -2.47 -8.88
C ALA A 14 -2.99 -3.07 -8.19
N ARG A 15 -4.17 -2.92 -8.81
CA ARG A 15 -5.41 -3.55 -8.32
C ARG A 15 -5.36 -5.07 -8.39
N LEU A 16 -4.83 -5.65 -9.47
CA LEU A 16 -4.68 -7.10 -9.59
C LEU A 16 -3.67 -7.66 -8.61
N LEU A 17 -2.54 -6.97 -8.38
CA LEU A 17 -1.56 -7.32 -7.36
C LEU A 17 -2.21 -7.39 -5.98
N ALA A 18 -2.93 -6.34 -5.60
CA ALA A 18 -3.64 -6.26 -4.32
C ALA A 18 -4.68 -7.38 -4.14
N GLN A 19 -5.29 -7.88 -5.21
CA GLN A 19 -6.38 -8.86 -5.13
C GLN A 19 -5.93 -10.31 -5.34
N ARG A 20 -4.99 -10.53 -6.25
CA ARG A 20 -4.63 -11.84 -6.82
C ARG A 20 -3.14 -12.18 -6.70
N GLY A 21 -2.32 -11.30 -6.14
CA GLY A 21 -0.88 -11.51 -6.03
C GLY A 21 -0.13 -11.31 -7.36
N LEU A 22 1.20 -11.49 -7.30
CA LEU A 22 2.09 -11.31 -8.45
C LEU A 22 1.90 -12.42 -9.50
N ALA A 23 1.77 -13.68 -9.08
CA ALA A 23 1.43 -14.79 -9.98
C ALA A 23 0.10 -14.57 -10.74
N GLY A 24 -0.93 -14.03 -10.06
CA GLY A 24 -2.24 -13.74 -10.65
C GLY A 24 -2.32 -12.51 -11.54
N THR A 25 -1.23 -11.74 -11.65
CA THR A 25 -1.16 -10.50 -12.44
C THR A 25 -0.33 -10.71 -13.69
N SER A 26 -0.95 -10.57 -14.86
CA SER A 26 -0.32 -10.73 -16.16
C SER A 26 -0.79 -9.63 -17.12
N PHE A 27 -0.11 -9.47 -18.25
CA PHE A 27 -0.59 -8.55 -19.27
C PHE A 27 -2.00 -8.88 -19.75
N SER A 28 -2.34 -10.17 -19.91
CA SER A 28 -3.68 -10.56 -20.35
C SER A 28 -4.75 -10.13 -19.34
N THR A 29 -4.52 -10.36 -18.04
CA THR A 29 -5.50 -9.99 -17.01
C THR A 29 -5.58 -8.47 -16.81
N VAL A 30 -4.47 -7.74 -16.98
CA VAL A 30 -4.47 -6.27 -16.95
C VAL A 30 -5.23 -5.68 -18.14
N LEU A 31 -5.02 -6.20 -19.35
CA LEU A 31 -5.75 -5.75 -20.54
C LEU A 31 -7.24 -6.04 -20.42
N GLU A 32 -7.61 -7.22 -19.92
CA GLU A 32 -9.00 -7.58 -19.66
C GLU A 32 -9.65 -6.63 -18.64
N LEU A 33 -8.95 -6.34 -17.54
CA LEU A 33 -9.46 -5.45 -16.49
C LEU A 33 -9.59 -3.99 -16.97
N THR A 34 -8.62 -3.51 -17.74
CA THR A 34 -8.54 -2.09 -18.13
C THR A 34 -9.25 -1.79 -19.45
N GLY A 35 -9.47 -2.78 -20.31
CA GLY A 35 -9.92 -2.56 -21.69
C GLY A 35 -8.91 -1.77 -22.53
N ALA A 36 -7.63 -1.79 -22.17
CA ALA A 36 -6.57 -1.21 -22.99
C ALA A 36 -6.35 -2.06 -24.27
N PRO A 37 -5.96 -1.46 -25.40
CA PRO A 37 -5.67 -2.22 -26.63
C PRO A 37 -4.45 -3.15 -26.43
N ARG A 38 -4.51 -4.35 -27.00
CA ARG A 38 -3.38 -5.31 -26.92
C ARG A 38 -2.06 -4.75 -27.49
N GLY A 39 -2.15 -3.86 -28.49
CA GLY A 39 -0.98 -3.18 -29.07
C GLY A 39 -0.28 -2.21 -28.12
N SER A 40 -0.95 -1.77 -27.05
CA SER A 40 -0.40 -0.81 -26.06
C SER A 40 0.68 -1.44 -25.17
N LEU A 41 0.74 -2.76 -25.06
CA LEU A 41 1.71 -3.47 -24.21
C LEU A 41 3.15 -3.15 -24.59
N TYR A 42 3.52 -3.42 -25.84
CA TYR A 42 4.89 -3.28 -26.33
C TYR A 42 5.34 -1.82 -26.42
N HIS A 43 4.39 -0.89 -26.51
CA HIS A 43 4.69 0.54 -26.53
C HIS A 43 4.95 1.09 -25.12
N HIS A 44 4.14 0.71 -24.13
CA HIS A 44 4.23 1.29 -22.78
C HIS A 44 5.13 0.51 -21.81
N PHE A 45 5.29 -0.79 -22.03
CA PHE A 45 6.09 -1.68 -21.19
C PHE A 45 7.01 -2.59 -22.03
N PRO A 46 7.96 -2.02 -22.81
CA PRO A 46 8.90 -2.80 -23.62
C PRO A 46 9.80 -3.73 -22.78
N GLY A 47 10.03 -3.41 -21.50
CA GLY A 47 10.71 -4.26 -20.52
C GLY A 47 9.85 -5.38 -19.95
N GLY A 48 8.65 -5.60 -20.49
CA GLY A 48 7.80 -6.74 -20.13
C GLY A 48 7.08 -6.60 -18.80
N LYS A 49 6.71 -7.75 -18.21
CA LYS A 49 5.85 -7.82 -17.02
C LYS A 49 6.48 -7.06 -15.86
N ASP A 50 7.76 -7.24 -15.60
CA ASP A 50 8.44 -6.64 -14.44
C ASP A 50 8.42 -5.12 -14.50
N GLN A 51 8.59 -4.52 -15.69
CA GLN A 51 8.43 -3.08 -15.87
C GLN A 51 7.01 -2.60 -15.54
N MET A 52 5.99 -3.38 -15.89
CA MET A 52 4.59 -3.07 -15.54
C MET A 52 4.34 -3.22 -14.04
N ILE A 53 4.89 -4.27 -13.42
CA ILE A 53 4.78 -4.49 -11.97
C ILE A 53 5.49 -3.38 -11.20
N HIS A 54 6.68 -2.98 -11.63
CA HIS A 54 7.41 -1.85 -11.06
C HIS A 54 6.58 -0.57 -11.08
N ALA A 55 6.05 -0.20 -12.25
CA ALA A 55 5.18 0.97 -12.37
C ALA A 55 3.91 0.86 -11.51
N ALA A 56 3.38 -0.34 -11.33
CA ALA A 56 2.21 -0.58 -10.50
C ALA A 56 2.49 -0.40 -9.00
N ILE A 57 3.60 -0.96 -8.49
CA ILE A 57 3.98 -0.80 -7.08
C ILE A 57 4.45 0.61 -6.76
N GLU A 58 5.11 1.31 -7.68
CA GLU A 58 5.44 2.73 -7.53
C GLU A 58 4.18 3.57 -7.42
N LEU A 59 3.20 3.34 -8.30
CA LEU A 59 1.93 4.05 -8.27
C LEU A 59 1.14 3.76 -6.99
N ALA A 60 1.11 2.50 -6.54
CA ALA A 60 0.47 2.12 -5.28
C ALA A 60 1.20 2.74 -4.08
N GLY A 61 2.53 2.70 -4.09
CA GLY A 61 3.44 3.30 -3.13
C GLY A 61 3.17 4.79 -2.93
N ALA A 62 3.17 5.55 -4.02
CA ALA A 62 2.92 6.98 -4.02
C ALA A 62 1.50 7.33 -3.55
N ARG A 63 0.48 6.58 -3.98
CA ARG A 63 -0.91 6.83 -3.58
C ARG A 63 -1.15 6.61 -2.09
N ALA A 64 -0.57 5.56 -1.51
CA ALA A 64 -0.76 5.22 -0.10
C ALA A 64 -0.27 6.34 0.82
N ILE A 65 0.88 6.94 0.51
CA ILE A 65 1.49 7.98 1.34
C ILE A 65 1.01 9.39 0.98
N GLY A 66 0.74 9.65 -0.31
CA GLY A 66 0.14 10.91 -0.77
C GLY A 66 -1.20 11.20 -0.11
N ALA A 67 -1.94 10.17 0.30
CA ALA A 67 -3.18 10.29 1.05
C ALA A 67 -3.03 10.80 2.50
N LEU A 68 -1.80 10.98 2.98
CA LEU A 68 -1.45 11.50 4.30
C LEU A 68 -0.66 12.82 4.25
N GLU A 69 -0.34 13.35 3.06
CA GLU A 69 0.46 14.57 2.93
C GLU A 69 -0.21 15.79 3.58
N ASP A 70 -1.54 15.83 3.58
CA ASP A 70 -2.34 16.87 4.22
C ASP A 70 -2.37 16.79 5.75
N MET A 71 -1.80 15.73 6.33
CA MET A 71 -1.75 15.52 7.78
C MET A 71 -0.54 16.18 8.46
N ALA A 72 0.29 16.92 7.72
CA ALA A 72 1.43 17.64 8.28
C ALA A 72 1.02 18.55 9.46
N GLY A 73 1.70 18.42 10.60
CA GLY A 73 1.37 19.15 11.83
C GLY A 73 0.12 18.69 12.58
N SER A 74 -0.59 17.65 12.10
CA SER A 74 -1.66 16.99 12.86
C SER A 74 -1.09 16.18 14.03
N SER A 75 -1.93 15.91 15.04
CA SER A 75 -1.50 15.07 16.16
C SER A 75 -1.20 13.63 15.69
N PRO A 76 -0.29 12.90 16.37
CA PRO A 76 0.04 11.52 16.02
C PRO A 76 -1.17 10.59 16.07
N VAL A 77 -2.11 10.86 16.97
CA VAL A 77 -3.40 10.17 17.04
C VAL A 77 -4.19 10.34 15.74
N GLN A 78 -4.34 11.58 15.25
CA GLN A 78 -5.06 11.86 14.00
C GLN A 78 -4.38 11.22 12.79
N VAL A 79 -3.04 11.26 12.70
CA VAL A 79 -2.27 10.59 11.63
C VAL A 79 -2.54 9.08 11.65
N THR A 80 -2.53 8.46 12.83
CA THR A 80 -2.79 7.03 13.00
C THR A 80 -4.22 6.66 12.61
N GLU A 81 -5.21 7.43 13.06
CA GLU A 81 -6.62 7.25 12.72
C GLU A 81 -6.85 7.38 11.21
N ARG A 82 -6.23 8.38 10.57
CA ARG A 82 -6.30 8.57 9.12
C ARG A 82 -5.71 7.39 8.36
N PHE A 83 -4.53 6.92 8.75
CA PHE A 83 -3.89 5.75 8.15
C PHE A 83 -4.78 4.50 8.24
N LEU A 84 -5.33 4.21 9.43
CA LEU A 84 -6.22 3.08 9.65
C LEU A 84 -7.54 3.22 8.87
N ALA A 85 -8.09 4.43 8.76
CA ALA A 85 -9.31 4.69 8.00
C ALA A 85 -9.14 4.45 6.49
N LEU A 86 -7.98 4.77 5.92
CA LEU A 86 -7.66 4.45 4.53
C LEU A 86 -7.69 2.94 4.29
N TRP A 87 -7.06 2.16 5.17
CA TRP A 87 -7.09 0.70 5.09
C TRP A 87 -8.48 0.11 5.30
N ARG A 88 -9.24 0.63 6.27
CA ARG A 88 -10.64 0.23 6.48
C ARG A 88 -11.46 0.43 5.20
N THR A 89 -11.32 1.58 4.55
CA THR A 89 -11.99 1.88 3.28
C THR A 89 -11.60 0.88 2.19
N VAL A 90 -10.32 0.54 2.06
CA VAL A 90 -9.84 -0.46 1.09
C VAL A 90 -10.47 -1.83 1.34
N LEU A 91 -10.48 -2.28 2.61
CA LEU A 91 -11.04 -3.56 3.02
C LEU A 91 -12.55 -3.63 2.76
N GLU A 92 -13.31 -2.60 3.15
CA GLU A 92 -14.76 -2.53 2.94
C GLU A 92 -15.13 -2.48 1.45
N MET A 93 -14.53 -1.56 0.70
CA MET A 93 -14.84 -1.37 -0.73
C MET A 93 -14.47 -2.60 -1.56
N SER A 94 -13.42 -3.31 -1.16
CA SER A 94 -13.02 -4.55 -1.82
C SER A 94 -13.75 -5.78 -1.30
N LYS A 95 -14.65 -5.66 -0.31
CA LYS A 95 -15.27 -6.81 0.37
C LYS A 95 -14.22 -7.81 0.87
N LEU A 96 -13.17 -7.30 1.50
CA LEU A 96 -12.03 -8.05 2.04
C LEU A 96 -11.23 -8.80 0.97
N SER A 97 -11.38 -8.44 -0.31
CA SER A 97 -10.69 -9.10 -1.42
C SER A 97 -9.42 -8.39 -1.88
N ALA A 98 -9.12 -7.18 -1.40
CA ALA A 98 -7.85 -6.48 -1.64
C ALA A 98 -6.95 -6.46 -0.39
N GLY A 99 -5.64 -6.47 -0.62
CA GLY A 99 -4.59 -6.24 0.38
C GLY A 99 -3.54 -5.27 -0.17
N CYS A 100 -2.30 -5.34 0.32
CA CYS A 100 -1.22 -4.48 -0.17
C CYS A 100 -0.57 -5.02 -1.45
N ALA A 101 -0.58 -4.22 -2.51
CA ALA A 101 0.09 -4.58 -3.77
C ALA A 101 1.61 -4.70 -3.60
N VAL A 102 2.23 -3.85 -2.77
CA VAL A 102 3.68 -3.86 -2.50
C VAL A 102 4.07 -5.13 -1.73
N LEU A 103 3.30 -5.48 -0.70
CA LEU A 103 3.51 -6.73 0.05
C LEU A 103 3.33 -7.96 -0.86
N ALA A 104 2.31 -7.95 -1.72
CA ALA A 104 2.04 -9.05 -2.64
C ALA A 104 3.21 -9.34 -3.61
N VAL A 105 3.96 -8.30 -4.03
CA VAL A 105 5.19 -8.49 -4.81
C VAL A 105 6.33 -8.97 -3.92
N THR A 106 6.48 -8.39 -2.72
CA THR A 106 7.57 -8.70 -1.78
C THR A 106 7.62 -10.19 -1.41
N VAL A 107 6.46 -10.84 -1.29
CA VAL A 107 6.38 -12.25 -0.86
C VAL A 107 6.51 -13.27 -1.98
N ASP A 108 6.34 -12.86 -3.24
CA ASP A 108 6.16 -13.77 -4.39
C ASP A 108 7.16 -13.52 -5.52
N THR A 109 8.04 -12.51 -5.39
CA THR A 109 9.00 -12.17 -6.45
C THR A 109 10.31 -12.95 -6.32
N ASP A 110 10.80 -13.45 -7.45
CA ASP A 110 12.15 -14.00 -7.62
C ASP A 110 13.13 -12.98 -8.25
N SER A 111 12.71 -11.71 -8.42
CA SER A 111 13.51 -10.65 -9.02
C SER A 111 14.09 -9.75 -7.93
N ASP A 112 15.42 -9.70 -7.85
CA ASP A 112 16.14 -8.80 -6.94
C ASP A 112 15.74 -7.33 -7.19
N ASP A 113 15.59 -6.92 -8.45
CA ASP A 113 15.18 -5.56 -8.82
C ASP A 113 13.78 -5.21 -8.27
N LEU A 114 12.82 -6.13 -8.37
CA LEU A 114 11.49 -5.91 -7.82
C LEU A 114 11.50 -5.91 -6.29
N LEU A 115 12.30 -6.77 -5.66
CA LEU A 115 12.46 -6.81 -4.22
C LEU A 115 13.10 -5.50 -3.68
N ASP A 116 14.10 -4.98 -4.37
CA ASP A 116 14.73 -3.69 -4.05
C ASP A 116 13.76 -2.52 -4.21
N ALA A 117 12.88 -2.57 -5.23
CA ALA A 117 11.82 -1.60 -5.42
C ALA A 117 10.81 -1.63 -4.27
N THR A 118 10.34 -2.80 -3.83
CA THR A 118 9.43 -2.88 -2.67
C THR A 118 10.10 -2.42 -1.37
N ALA A 119 11.37 -2.77 -1.17
CA ALA A 119 12.14 -2.32 -0.02
C ALA A 119 12.26 -0.78 0.02
N THR A 120 12.45 -0.16 -1.15
CA THR A 120 12.49 1.29 -1.28
C THR A 120 11.16 1.94 -0.92
N ILE A 121 10.04 1.36 -1.36
CA ILE A 121 8.70 1.85 -1.02
C ILE A 121 8.42 1.73 0.49
N PHE A 122 8.68 0.58 1.10
CA PHE A 122 8.48 0.40 2.54
C PHE A 122 9.37 1.34 3.38
N ARG A 123 10.63 1.57 2.96
CA ARG A 123 11.50 2.58 3.60
C ARG A 123 10.88 3.97 3.51
N ALA A 124 10.39 4.36 2.33
CA ALA A 124 9.76 5.67 2.13
C ALA A 124 8.51 5.84 3.00
N TRP A 125 7.63 4.83 3.07
CA TRP A 125 6.44 4.88 3.94
C TRP A 125 6.81 5.04 5.42
N ARG A 126 7.78 4.28 5.92
CA ARG A 126 8.24 4.40 7.32
C ARG A 126 8.82 5.78 7.60
N GLN A 127 9.64 6.31 6.70
CA GLN A 127 10.25 7.64 6.85
C GLN A 127 9.19 8.74 6.87
N GLN A 128 8.21 8.69 5.97
CA GLN A 128 7.17 9.71 5.89
C GLN A 128 6.22 9.67 7.09
N LEU A 129 5.80 8.48 7.52
CA LEU A 129 5.00 8.36 8.74
C LEU A 129 5.77 8.82 9.98
N ALA A 130 7.05 8.47 10.10
CA ALA A 130 7.89 8.95 11.20
C ALA A 130 7.96 10.49 11.22
N ALA A 131 8.14 11.11 10.05
CA ALA A 131 8.17 12.58 9.94
C ALA A 131 6.82 13.21 10.36
N LEU A 132 5.69 12.62 9.98
CA LEU A 132 4.36 13.08 10.43
C LEU A 132 4.20 12.97 11.95
N PHE A 133 4.67 11.86 12.55
CA PHE A 133 4.62 11.68 14.01
C PHE A 133 5.55 12.64 14.75
N GLU A 134 6.73 12.93 14.21
CA GLU A 134 7.66 13.93 14.76
C GLU A 134 7.05 15.33 14.73
N GLN A 135 6.45 15.73 13.60
CA GLN A 135 5.74 17.01 13.48
C GLN A 135 4.55 17.12 14.45
N GLY A 136 3.90 15.99 14.76
CA GLY A 136 2.81 15.91 15.72
C GLY A 136 3.25 15.83 17.20
N GLY A 137 4.54 15.66 17.48
CA GLY A 137 5.09 15.71 18.84
C GLY A 137 5.69 14.42 19.41
N ILE A 138 5.78 13.33 18.64
CA ILE A 138 6.57 12.14 19.04
C ILE A 138 8.00 12.33 18.52
N ALA A 139 8.91 12.82 19.37
CA ALA A 139 10.27 13.14 18.92
C ALA A 139 11.19 11.90 18.83
N GLY A 140 11.94 11.77 17.73
CA GLY A 140 13.10 10.89 17.61
C GLY A 140 12.78 9.40 17.43
N GLU A 141 13.59 8.52 18.04
CA GLU A 141 13.51 7.06 17.89
C GLU A 141 12.08 6.48 18.06
N PRO A 142 11.25 6.94 19.03
CA PRO A 142 9.88 6.45 19.17
C PRO A 142 9.00 6.63 17.94
N ALA A 143 9.12 7.73 17.18
CA ALA A 143 8.33 7.95 15.97
C ALA A 143 8.66 6.94 14.88
N GLY A 144 9.96 6.70 14.65
CA GLY A 144 10.42 5.69 13.69
C GLY A 144 9.98 4.28 14.07
N ARG A 145 10.05 3.92 15.36
CA ARG A 145 9.59 2.63 15.87
C ARG A 145 8.09 2.45 15.73
N PHE A 146 7.31 3.48 16.06
CA PHE A 146 5.86 3.42 15.94
C PHE A 146 5.40 3.38 14.47
N ALA A 147 6.05 4.12 13.57
CA ALA A 147 5.78 4.03 12.13
C ALA A 147 6.01 2.62 11.58
N ALA A 148 7.10 1.96 12.00
CA ALA A 148 7.38 0.59 11.61
C ALA A 148 6.32 -0.39 12.15
N LEU A 149 5.93 -0.23 13.42
CA LEU A 149 4.92 -1.06 14.06
C LEU A 149 3.53 -0.88 13.42
N LEU A 150 3.13 0.36 13.16
CA LEU A 150 1.86 0.69 12.51
C LEU A 150 1.74 -0.02 11.15
N ILE A 151 2.74 0.13 10.28
CA ILE A 151 2.72 -0.55 8.97
C ILE A 151 2.67 -2.07 9.14
N ALA A 152 3.59 -2.65 9.91
CA ALA A 152 3.70 -4.10 10.03
C ALA A 152 2.44 -4.74 10.63
N SER A 153 1.89 -4.13 11.69
CA SER A 153 0.67 -4.61 12.34
C SER A 153 -0.55 -4.48 11.42
N THR A 154 -0.70 -3.36 10.70
CA THR A 154 -1.82 -3.18 9.76
C THR A 154 -1.75 -4.14 8.58
N GLU A 155 -0.57 -4.39 8.02
CA GLU A 155 -0.39 -5.40 6.95
C GLU A 155 -0.78 -6.81 7.45
N GLY A 156 -0.36 -7.18 8.67
CA GLY A 156 -0.78 -8.45 9.29
C GLY A 156 -2.28 -8.54 9.52
N ALA A 157 -2.90 -7.44 9.99
CA ALA A 157 -4.34 -7.39 10.22
C ALA A 157 -5.14 -7.54 8.91
N VAL A 158 -4.67 -6.92 7.83
CA VAL A 158 -5.22 -7.09 6.48
C VAL A 158 -5.15 -8.55 6.04
N VAL A 159 -4.04 -9.25 6.29
CA VAL A 159 -3.91 -10.68 5.98
C VAL A 159 -4.94 -11.51 6.75
N PHE A 160 -5.07 -11.32 8.06
CA PHE A 160 -6.05 -12.04 8.88
C PHE A 160 -7.48 -11.73 8.44
N SER A 161 -7.81 -10.47 8.21
CA SER A 161 -9.14 -10.06 7.73
C SER A 161 -9.53 -10.72 6.41
N ARG A 162 -8.57 -10.87 5.48
CA ARG A 162 -8.79 -11.58 4.22
C ARG A 162 -9.00 -13.08 4.44
N ALA A 163 -8.17 -13.70 5.26
CA ALA A 163 -8.20 -15.14 5.52
C ALA A 163 -9.50 -15.56 6.22
N GLU A 164 -9.91 -14.79 7.22
CA GLU A 164 -11.10 -15.04 8.04
C GLU A 164 -12.37 -14.48 7.42
N ARG A 165 -12.25 -13.64 6.38
CA ARG A 165 -13.34 -12.88 5.76
C ARG A 165 -14.12 -12.05 6.80
N SER A 166 -13.38 -11.44 7.73
CA SER A 166 -13.93 -10.62 8.82
C SER A 166 -13.15 -9.32 8.95
N MET A 167 -13.84 -8.23 9.31
CA MET A 167 -13.19 -6.99 9.73
C MET A 167 -12.64 -7.06 11.16
N GLU A 168 -13.05 -8.06 11.94
CA GLU A 168 -12.70 -8.18 13.36
C GLU A 168 -11.18 -8.16 13.63
N PRO A 169 -10.32 -8.91 12.92
CA PRO A 169 -8.87 -8.84 13.15
C PRO A 169 -8.30 -7.43 12.92
N PHE A 170 -8.79 -6.72 11.91
CA PHE A 170 -8.40 -5.35 11.63
C PHE A 170 -8.80 -4.40 12.77
N GLU A 171 -10.02 -4.50 13.28
CA GLU A 171 -10.51 -3.63 14.36
C GLU A 171 -9.79 -3.88 15.69
N LEU A 172 -9.44 -5.13 15.99
CA LEU A 172 -8.63 -5.47 17.18
C LEU A 172 -7.26 -4.79 17.12
N VAL A 173 -6.56 -4.92 15.98
CA VAL A 173 -5.25 -4.29 15.77
C VAL A 173 -5.34 -2.77 15.75
N ALA A 174 -6.36 -2.21 15.08
CA ALA A 174 -6.59 -0.77 15.04
C ALA A 174 -6.81 -0.17 16.44
N THR A 175 -7.54 -0.88 17.31
CA THR A 175 -7.78 -0.47 18.70
C THR A 175 -6.46 -0.39 19.47
N GLU A 176 -5.64 -1.45 19.45
CA GLU A 176 -4.36 -1.48 20.16
C GLU A 176 -3.39 -0.40 19.67
N LEU A 177 -3.28 -0.22 18.35
CA LEU A 177 -2.45 0.83 17.75
C LEU A 177 -2.91 2.23 18.18
N GLY A 178 -4.22 2.46 18.26
CA GLY A 178 -4.80 3.70 18.76
C GLY A 178 -4.49 3.97 20.23
N GLU A 179 -4.50 2.94 21.08
CA GLU A 179 -4.07 3.06 22.47
C GLU A 179 -2.58 3.33 22.60
N GLN A 180 -1.77 2.65 21.80
CA GLN A 180 -0.32 2.78 21.83
C GLN A 180 0.14 4.18 21.42
N VAL A 181 -0.43 4.76 20.35
CA VAL A 181 -0.07 6.13 19.97
C VAL A 181 -0.45 7.14 21.06
N ARG A 182 -1.60 6.95 21.73
CA ARG A 182 -2.01 7.79 22.87
C ARG A 182 -1.04 7.70 24.05
N ARG A 183 -0.40 6.55 24.27
CA ARG A 183 0.64 6.39 25.30
C ARG A 183 1.94 7.12 24.94
N LEU A 184 2.27 7.20 23.64
CA LEU A 184 3.47 7.90 23.15
C LEU A 184 3.32 9.43 23.15
N THR A 185 2.09 9.94 23.18
CA THR A 185 1.78 11.38 23.18
C THR A 185 1.47 11.96 24.57
N ARG A 186 1.60 11.15 25.64
CA ARG A 186 1.45 11.58 27.03
C ARG A 186 2.81 11.92 27.62
#